data_AF-A0A4S2FJJ1-F1
#
_entry.id   AF-A0A4S2FJJ1-F1
#
_cell.length_a   1.000
_cell.length_b   1.000
_cell.length_c   1.000
_cell.angle_alpha   90.00
_cell.angle_beta   90.00
_cell.angle_gamma   90.00
#
_symmetry.space_group_name_H-M   'P 1'
#
loop_
_entity.id
_entity.type
_entity.pdbx_description
1 polymer ?
#
loop_
_entity_poly.entity_id
_entity_poly.type
_entity_poly.pdbx_seq_one_letter_code
_entity_poly.pdbx_strand_id
1 'polypeptide(L)'
;FTPLNERLTATDATFHVTQTSSRMRMYIDDKEIDDWSFSGQNDWNTYFDHDIKEVAISEGAHVLKFEVVRGPMNIDRFTFTRTAELSGIGETLYPNVSSDCVNVYSIDGRLIKHNIDSRTALDGLDRGIYIVGGRKVAK
;
A
#
# COMPACT_ATOMS: atom_id res chain seq x y z
N PHE A 1 -29.50 -33.91 -39.56
CA PHE A 1 -28.20 -33.24 -39.64
C PHE A 1 -27.20 -34.07 -38.86
N THR A 2 -26.20 -34.63 -39.54
CA THR A 2 -25.11 -35.40 -38.93
C THR A 2 -23.89 -34.48 -38.91
N PRO A 3 -23.22 -34.23 -37.77
CA PRO A 3 -21.97 -33.50 -37.80
C PRO A 3 -20.89 -34.36 -38.45
N LEU A 4 -20.24 -33.82 -39.47
CA LEU A 4 -19.08 -34.41 -40.14
C LEU A 4 -17.85 -34.15 -39.27
N ASN A 5 -17.10 -35.22 -38.96
CA ASN A 5 -15.82 -35.13 -38.26
C ASN A 5 -14.72 -34.56 -39.17
N GLU A 6 -13.92 -33.69 -38.54
CA GLU A 6 -12.50 -33.38 -38.74
C GLU A 6 -12.00 -32.73 -40.05
N ARG A 7 -11.33 -31.58 -39.86
CA ARG A 7 -9.93 -31.41 -40.29
C ARG A 7 -9.22 -30.40 -39.38
N LEU A 8 -8.31 -30.92 -38.56
CA LEU A 8 -7.22 -30.13 -37.98
C LEU A 8 -6.20 -29.88 -39.09
N THR A 9 -5.90 -28.61 -39.38
CA THR A 9 -4.64 -28.23 -39.99
C THR A 9 -3.88 -27.42 -38.96
N ALA A 10 -2.91 -28.09 -38.32
CA ALA A 10 -1.85 -27.42 -37.62
C ALA A 10 -1.03 -26.64 -38.66
N THR A 11 -0.90 -25.35 -38.45
CA THR A 11 0.27 -24.62 -38.93
C THR A 11 1.17 -24.51 -37.72
N ASP A 12 2.37 -25.06 -37.79
CA ASP A 12 3.37 -24.99 -36.74
C ASP A 12 3.55 -23.52 -36.31
N ALA A 13 3.22 -23.22 -35.05
CA ALA A 13 3.69 -22.00 -34.41
C ALA A 13 4.66 -22.42 -33.31
N THR A 14 5.92 -22.51 -33.70
CA THR A 14 7.04 -22.66 -32.78
C THR A 14 7.15 -21.38 -31.94
N PHE A 15 6.72 -21.40 -30.68
CA PHE A 15 7.08 -20.35 -29.73
C PHE A 15 8.43 -20.69 -29.10
N HIS A 16 9.51 -20.19 -29.70
CA HIS A 16 10.77 -20.02 -29.00
C HIS A 16 10.97 -18.54 -28.75
N VAL A 17 10.88 -18.16 -27.48
CA VAL A 17 11.31 -16.84 -27.04
C VAL A 17 12.23 -17.03 -25.85
N THR A 18 13.52 -16.83 -26.09
CA THR A 18 14.49 -16.42 -25.09
C THR A 18 14.96 -15.04 -25.51
N GLN A 19 14.86 -14.06 -24.60
CA GLN A 19 15.12 -12.61 -24.78
C GLN A 19 13.95 -11.66 -25.16
N THR A 20 12.67 -11.93 -24.87
CA THR A 20 11.72 -10.79 -24.89
C THR A 20 11.96 -9.90 -23.68
N SER A 21 12.14 -8.61 -23.94
CA SER A 21 11.93 -7.61 -22.88
C SER A 21 10.44 -7.52 -22.61
N SER A 22 10.02 -7.85 -21.39
CA SER A 22 8.67 -7.60 -20.92
C SER A 22 8.59 -6.20 -20.34
N ARG A 23 7.39 -5.62 -20.40
CA ARG A 23 7.11 -4.29 -19.88
C ARG A 23 5.75 -4.28 -19.20
N MET A 24 5.71 -3.76 -17.98
CA MET A 24 4.50 -3.60 -17.17
C MET A 24 4.38 -2.15 -16.71
N ARG A 25 3.18 -1.58 -16.78
CA ARG A 25 2.85 -0.32 -16.10
C ARG A 25 1.99 -0.61 -14.88
N MET A 26 2.17 0.22 -13.85
CA MET A 26 1.42 0.11 -12.62
C MET A 26 0.74 1.44 -12.32
N TYR A 27 -0.49 1.35 -11.83
CA TYR A 27 -1.30 2.52 -11.50
C TYR A 27 -1.98 2.34 -10.15
N ILE A 28 -2.15 3.45 -9.44
CA ILE A 28 -3.07 3.56 -8.31
C ILE A 28 -4.11 4.62 -8.65
N ASP A 29 -5.38 4.28 -8.57
CA ASP A 29 -6.51 5.17 -8.92
C ASP A 29 -6.31 5.85 -10.28
N ASP A 30 -5.94 5.05 -11.27
CA ASP A 30 -5.63 5.47 -12.65
C ASP A 30 -4.42 6.41 -12.82
N LYS A 31 -3.72 6.78 -11.75
CA LYS A 31 -2.45 7.49 -11.81
C LYS A 31 -1.29 6.51 -11.94
N GLU A 32 -0.47 6.66 -12.97
CA GLU A 32 0.74 5.84 -13.17
C GLU A 32 1.70 6.06 -12.00
N ILE A 33 2.15 4.96 -11.39
CA ILE A 33 3.15 4.94 -10.32
C ILE A 33 4.46 4.31 -10.78
N ASP A 34 4.45 3.57 -11.90
CA ASP A 34 5.64 2.95 -12.46
C ASP A 34 5.46 2.49 -13.92
N ASP A 35 6.57 2.43 -14.65
CA ASP A 35 6.67 1.92 -16.02
C ASP A 35 7.94 1.07 -16.14
N TRP A 36 7.79 -0.21 -15.82
CA TRP A 36 8.91 -1.12 -15.65
C TRP A 36 9.15 -1.96 -16.90
N SER A 37 10.39 -1.96 -17.38
CA SER A 37 10.87 -2.86 -18.42
C SER A 37 11.96 -3.76 -17.89
N PHE A 38 11.87 -5.06 -18.19
CA PHE A 38 12.89 -6.04 -17.83
C PHE A 38 13.15 -6.99 -18.98
N SER A 39 14.40 -7.44 -19.12
CA SER A 39 14.84 -8.35 -20.18
C SER A 39 15.65 -9.49 -19.60
N GLY A 40 15.62 -10.66 -20.23
CA GLY A 40 16.63 -11.69 -19.99
C GLY A 40 16.22 -12.85 -19.08
N GLN A 41 14.94 -13.18 -19.00
CA GLN A 41 14.53 -14.44 -18.38
C GLN A 41 14.50 -15.54 -19.45
N ASN A 42 15.39 -16.53 -19.30
CA ASN A 42 15.35 -17.79 -20.06
C ASN A 42 14.80 -18.95 -19.20
N ASP A 43 14.40 -18.65 -17.96
CA ASP A 43 13.86 -19.60 -16.99
C ASP A 43 12.62 -19.01 -16.31
N TRP A 44 11.51 -19.74 -16.38
CA TRP A 44 10.22 -19.34 -15.81
C TRP A 44 10.13 -19.55 -14.29
N ASN A 45 11.11 -20.23 -13.69
CA ASN A 45 11.17 -20.51 -12.26
C ASN A 45 12.01 -19.50 -11.48
N THR A 46 12.68 -18.57 -12.17
CA THR A 46 13.48 -17.52 -11.54
C THR A 46 12.64 -16.26 -11.37
N TYR A 47 12.40 -15.90 -10.10
CA TYR A 47 11.64 -14.70 -9.70
C TYR A 47 12.59 -13.64 -9.16
N PHE A 48 12.22 -12.37 -9.32
CA PHE A 48 12.97 -11.23 -8.84
C PHE A 48 12.00 -10.16 -8.36
N ASP A 49 12.38 -9.48 -7.29
CA ASP A 49 11.59 -8.41 -6.72
C ASP A 49 11.83 -7.11 -7.50
N HIS A 50 10.76 -6.33 -7.65
CA HIS A 50 10.82 -4.97 -8.16
C HIS A 50 10.13 -4.03 -7.16
N ASP A 51 10.88 -3.01 -6.76
CA ASP A 51 10.49 -2.11 -5.69
C ASP A 51 10.11 -0.74 -6.25
N ILE A 52 8.89 -0.29 -5.96
CA ILE A 52 8.46 1.10 -6.16
C ILE A 52 8.49 1.80 -4.79
N LYS A 53 9.24 2.90 -4.69
CA LYS A 53 9.35 3.68 -3.45
C LYS A 53 8.47 4.93 -3.52
N GLU A 54 8.15 5.49 -2.35
CA GLU A 54 7.51 6.81 -2.23
C GLU A 54 6.13 6.92 -2.89
N VAL A 55 5.39 5.81 -2.95
CA VAL A 55 3.99 5.81 -3.41
C VAL A 55 3.10 6.40 -2.33
N ALA A 56 2.67 7.65 -2.51
CA ALA A 56 1.72 8.31 -1.63
C ALA A 56 0.29 7.81 -1.90
N ILE A 57 -0.33 7.21 -0.89
CA ILE A 57 -1.71 6.69 -0.91
C ILE A 57 -2.43 7.32 0.28
N SER A 58 -3.62 7.87 0.05
CA SER A 58 -4.44 8.44 1.13
C SER A 58 -5.08 7.34 1.99
N GLU A 59 -5.71 7.74 3.09
CA GLU A 59 -6.60 6.83 3.81
C GLU A 59 -7.81 6.50 2.94
N GLY A 60 -8.19 5.21 2.88
CA GLY A 60 -9.39 4.75 2.18
C GLY A 60 -9.15 3.54 1.28
N ALA A 61 -10.16 3.27 0.44
CA ALA A 61 -10.10 2.20 -0.56
C ALA A 61 -9.44 2.73 -1.84
N HIS A 62 -8.56 1.90 -2.43
CA HIS A 62 -7.78 2.24 -3.61
C HIS A 62 -7.75 1.07 -4.59
N VAL A 63 -7.51 1.35 -5.87
CA VAL A 63 -7.36 0.32 -6.92
C VAL A 63 -5.93 0.28 -7.42
N LEU A 64 -5.25 -0.84 -7.20
CA LEU A 64 -3.98 -1.15 -7.85
C LEU A 64 -4.25 -1.85 -9.19
N LYS A 65 -3.71 -1.32 -10.28
CA LYS A 65 -3.84 -1.85 -11.64
C LYS A 65 -2.49 -2.17 -12.24
N PHE A 66 -2.39 -3.33 -12.87
CA PHE A 66 -1.24 -3.77 -13.67
C PHE A 66 -1.64 -3.81 -15.14
N GLU A 67 -0.81 -3.25 -16.00
CA GLU A 67 -0.97 -3.28 -17.44
C GLU A 67 0.24 -3.96 -18.08
N VAL A 68 0.05 -5.15 -18.64
CA VAL A 68 1.09 -5.85 -19.40
C VAL A 68 1.18 -5.19 -20.78
N VAL A 69 2.15 -4.28 -20.93
CA VAL A 69 2.35 -3.50 -22.16
C VAL A 69 2.99 -4.35 -23.25
N ARG A 70 3.94 -5.22 -22.88
CA ARG A 70 4.65 -6.10 -23.81
C ARG A 70 5.21 -7.31 -23.10
N GLY A 71 5.23 -8.45 -23.81
CA GLY A 71 5.89 -9.67 -23.38
C GLY A 71 5.11 -10.42 -22.29
N PRO A 72 5.15 -11.76 -22.28
CA PRO A 72 4.49 -12.51 -21.21
C PRO A 72 5.28 -12.38 -19.89
N MET A 73 4.61 -12.62 -18.77
CA MET A 73 5.22 -12.59 -17.44
C MET A 73 4.45 -13.47 -16.45
N ASN A 74 5.17 -14.00 -15.47
CA ASN A 74 4.58 -14.57 -14.25
C ASN A 74 4.54 -13.49 -13.16
N ILE A 75 3.48 -13.50 -12.35
CA ILE A 75 3.30 -12.63 -11.19
C ILE A 75 3.01 -13.54 -10.00
N ASP A 76 3.77 -13.41 -8.91
CA ASP A 76 3.65 -14.24 -7.71
C ASP A 76 3.05 -13.47 -6.52
N ARG A 77 3.69 -12.37 -6.10
CA ARG A 77 3.33 -11.65 -4.88
C ARG A 77 3.47 -10.14 -5.02
N PHE A 78 2.60 -9.42 -4.31
CA PHE A 78 2.74 -8.00 -4.02
C PHE A 78 2.79 -7.76 -2.51
N THR A 79 3.65 -6.84 -2.09
CA THR A 79 3.82 -6.46 -0.69
C THR A 79 3.76 -4.95 -0.56
N PHE A 80 2.85 -4.45 0.28
CA PHE A 80 2.84 -3.04 0.68
C PHE A 80 3.67 -2.89 1.95
N THR A 81 4.79 -2.19 1.85
CA THR A 81 5.63 -1.86 3.00
C THR A 81 5.42 -0.40 3.37
N ARG A 82 4.86 -0.16 4.56
CA ARG A 82 4.75 1.20 5.09
C ARG A 82 6.14 1.69 5.52
N THR A 83 6.58 2.81 4.95
CA THR A 83 7.90 3.43 5.24
C THR A 83 7.82 4.61 6.21
N ALA A 84 6.61 5.06 6.57
CA ALA A 84 6.38 6.15 7.52
C ALA A 84 5.66 5.67 8.79
N GLU A 85 5.84 6.43 9.88
CA GLU A 85 5.12 6.21 11.14
C GLU A 85 3.62 6.46 10.97
N LEU A 86 2.79 5.56 11.50
CA LEU A 86 1.38 5.85 11.69
C LEU A 86 1.24 6.82 12.85
N SER A 87 1.03 8.10 12.56
CA SER A 87 0.32 8.94 13.52
C SER A 87 -1.16 8.56 13.39
N GLY A 88 -1.70 7.82 14.35
CA GLY A 88 -3.11 7.37 14.34
C GLY A 88 -4.14 8.49 14.44
N ILE A 89 -3.71 9.74 14.21
CA ILE A 89 -4.45 10.98 14.31
C ILE A 89 -3.74 11.91 13.33
N GLY A 90 -4.37 12.19 12.18
CA GLY A 90 -3.97 13.35 11.39
C GLY A 90 -3.97 14.56 12.32
N GLU A 91 -2.96 15.44 12.18
CA GLU A 91 -2.78 16.61 13.05
C GLU A 91 -4.14 17.16 13.49
N THR A 92 -4.41 17.12 14.80
CA THR A 92 -5.68 17.65 15.31
C THR A 92 -5.78 19.10 14.87
N LEU A 93 -6.82 19.44 14.11
CA LEU A 93 -7.15 20.80 13.64
C LEU A 93 -7.38 21.82 14.78
N TYR A 94 -7.18 21.41 16.03
CA TYR A 94 -7.08 22.29 17.17
C TYR A 94 -5.59 22.54 17.43
N PRO A 95 -4.97 23.57 16.80
CA PRO A 95 -3.68 24.05 17.28
C PRO A 95 -3.85 24.34 18.77
N ASN A 96 -2.92 23.86 19.60
CA ASN A 96 -2.90 24.15 21.02
C ASN A 96 -3.12 25.65 21.23
N VAL A 97 -4.31 26.05 21.69
CA VAL A 97 -4.66 27.47 21.91
C VAL A 97 -4.05 27.99 23.22
N SER A 98 -3.15 27.21 23.82
CA SER A 98 -2.27 27.56 24.93
C SER A 98 -1.24 26.42 24.97
N SER A 99 0.07 26.71 24.95
CA SER A 99 1.12 25.67 24.81
C SER A 99 1.11 24.61 25.90
N ASP A 100 0.44 24.88 27.02
CA ASP A 100 0.53 24.08 28.22
C ASP A 100 -0.70 23.21 28.43
N CYS A 101 -1.82 23.45 27.74
CA CYS A 101 -3.06 22.68 27.89
C CYS A 101 -3.33 21.76 26.69
N VAL A 102 -3.81 20.55 26.96
CA VAL A 102 -4.09 19.51 25.97
C VAL A 102 -5.41 18.78 26.27
N ASN A 103 -5.98 18.17 25.24
CA ASN A 103 -7.03 17.16 25.40
C ASN A 103 -6.40 15.77 25.55
N VAL A 104 -7.07 14.91 26.32
CA VAL A 104 -6.71 13.50 26.50
C VAL A 104 -7.84 12.63 25.97
N TYR A 105 -7.53 11.72 25.08
CA TYR A 105 -8.46 10.72 24.57
C TYR A 105 -7.97 9.31 24.93
N SER A 106 -8.89 8.37 25.08
CA SER A 106 -8.54 6.94 25.09
C SER A 106 -8.08 6.51 23.70
N ILE A 107 -7.44 5.34 23.62
CA ILE A 107 -6.91 4.83 22.35
C ILE A 107 -7.98 4.55 21.29
N ASP A 108 -9.24 4.38 21.69
CA ASP A 108 -10.40 4.24 20.80
C ASP A 108 -11.03 5.59 20.40
N GLY A 109 -10.43 6.72 20.78
CA GLY A 109 -10.82 8.06 20.36
C GLY A 109 -11.84 8.79 21.24
N ARG A 110 -12.25 8.22 22.39
CA ARG A 110 -13.17 8.91 23.32
C ARG A 110 -12.45 9.99 24.11
N LEU A 111 -13.04 11.18 24.21
CA LEU A 111 -12.50 12.26 25.05
C LEU A 111 -12.61 11.86 26.54
N ILE A 112 -11.47 11.84 27.23
CA ILE A 112 -11.38 11.50 28.66
C ILE A 112 -11.21 12.77 29.50
N LYS A 113 -10.39 13.72 29.03
CA LYS A 113 -10.19 15.01 29.68
C LYS A 113 -10.04 16.13 28.65
N HIS A 114 -10.58 17.30 28.95
CA HIS A 114 -10.46 18.49 28.10
C HIS A 114 -9.54 19.54 28.71
N ASN A 115 -8.75 20.24 27.90
CA ASN A 115 -8.04 21.46 28.29
C ASN A 115 -7.30 21.36 29.65
N ILE A 116 -6.54 20.28 29.84
CA ILE A 116 -5.78 20.00 31.07
C ILE A 116 -4.30 20.31 30.83
N ASP A 117 -3.59 20.75 31.88
CA ASP A 117 -2.14 20.91 31.85
C ASP A 117 -1.44 19.63 31.37
N SER A 118 -0.62 19.76 30.34
CA SER A 118 0.10 18.67 29.68
C SER A 118 0.97 17.85 30.63
N ARG A 119 1.49 18.47 31.70
CA ARG A 119 2.36 17.81 32.70
C ARG A 119 1.58 16.89 33.63
N THR A 120 0.30 17.15 33.84
CA THR A 120 -0.60 16.40 34.72
C THR A 120 -1.71 15.68 33.94
N ALA A 121 -1.65 15.70 32.60
CA ALA A 121 -2.68 15.18 31.71
C ALA A 121 -3.05 13.72 32.04
N LEU A 122 -2.06 12.91 32.39
CA LEU A 122 -2.23 11.49 32.70
C LEU A 122 -2.64 11.23 34.16
N ASP A 123 -2.57 12.19 35.07
CA ASP A 123 -2.80 11.96 36.50
C ASP A 123 -4.19 11.39 36.78
N GLY A 124 -4.31 10.42 37.68
CA GLY A 124 -5.58 9.77 37.99
C GLY A 124 -6.19 8.87 36.90
N LEU A 125 -5.56 8.75 35.73
CA LEU A 125 -5.92 7.72 34.74
C LEU A 125 -5.31 6.35 35.11
N ASP A 126 -5.95 5.26 34.73
CA ASP A 126 -5.38 3.93 34.85
C ASP A 126 -4.14 3.75 33.96
N ARG A 127 -3.37 2.68 34.18
CA ARG A 127 -2.28 2.32 33.26
C ARG A 127 -2.86 1.94 31.90
N GLY A 128 -2.24 2.43 30.84
CA GLY A 128 -2.74 2.21 29.49
C GLY A 128 -2.11 3.15 28.49
N ILE A 129 -2.68 3.15 27.29
CA ILE A 129 -2.26 4.03 26.20
C ILE A 129 -3.34 5.08 25.96
N TYR A 130 -2.90 6.33 25.94
CA TYR A 130 -3.73 7.50 25.74
C TYR A 130 -3.23 8.31 24.55
N ILE A 131 -4.10 9.16 24.05
CA ILE A 131 -3.81 10.19 23.08
C ILE A 131 -3.78 11.52 23.84
N VAL A 132 -2.64 12.18 23.90
CA VAL A 132 -2.44 13.45 24.62
C VAL A 132 -1.92 14.48 23.62
N GLY A 133 -2.67 15.55 23.38
CA GLY A 133 -2.27 16.59 22.43
C GLY A 133 -1.95 16.05 21.02
N GLY A 134 -2.74 15.07 20.55
CA GLY A 134 -2.53 14.42 19.25
C GLY A 134 -1.42 13.38 19.21
N ARG A 135 -0.76 13.06 20.34
CA ARG A 135 0.34 12.08 20.41
C ARG A 135 -0.05 10.88 21.27
N LYS A 136 0.34 9.67 20.85
CA LYS A 136 0.17 8.45 21.65
C LYS A 136 1.18 8.42 22.80
N VAL A 137 0.72 8.21 24.03
CA VAL A 137 1.53 8.18 25.26
C VAL A 137 1.12 7.00 26.13
N ALA A 138 2.09 6.27 26.68
CA ALA A 138 1.87 5.20 27.66
C ALA A 138 2.00 5.77 29.08
N LYS A 139 1.08 5.38 29.97
CA LYS A 139 1.11 5.69 31.41
C LYS A 139 1.56 4.49 32.24
#